data_AF-A0A2D9HRQ1-F1
#
_entry.id   AF-A0A2D9HRQ1-F1
#
_cell.length_a   1.000
_cell.length_b   1.000
_cell.length_c   1.000
_cell.angle_alpha   90.00
_cell.angle_beta   90.00
_cell.angle_gamma   90.00
#
_symmetry.space_group_name_H-M   'P 1'
#
loop_
_entity.id
_entity.type
_entity.pdbx_description
1 polymer ?
#
loop_
_entity_poly.entity_id
_entity_poly.type
_entity_poly.pdbx_seq_one_letter_code
_entity_poly.pdbx_strand_id
1 'polypeptide(L)'
;MLHALLHRQWVFEFEFGRVAVAYPLFPWLGVMWAGMVLGKSCLCLRLDERLWWLKRWGLVLTVGFVIVRLCGGYGNSNFWEIQSTWSGTFVDFFNPAKYPPSLSYLAMTLGPSMLLLSQFEGLQNRIAKWLMVFGKVPFFFYLVHLLAIHLLAIPVAAYQGFGWDAMFLDEFVTMDDSLTGYGCSLLGVYLIWAMIVVLLYGPSRWWMMYKRSHPEKAWLSYL
;
A
#
# COMPACT_ATOMS: atom_id res chain seq x y z
N MET A 1 25.95 -7.35 -4.77
CA MET A 1 24.61 -7.98 -4.78
C MET A 1 23.93 -7.95 -3.42
N LEU A 2 24.53 -8.54 -2.38
CA LEU A 2 23.94 -8.61 -1.02
C LEU A 2 23.53 -7.25 -0.43
N HIS A 3 24.39 -6.23 -0.53
CA HIS A 3 24.06 -4.88 -0.03
C HIS A 3 22.81 -4.28 -0.68
N ALA A 4 22.58 -4.52 -1.98
CA ALA A 4 21.36 -4.05 -2.66
C ALA A 4 20.12 -4.78 -2.14
N LEU A 5 20.15 -6.12 -2.11
CA LEU A 5 19.07 -6.95 -1.56
C LEU A 5 18.62 -6.51 -0.17
N LEU A 6 19.57 -6.07 0.65
CA LEU A 6 19.33 -5.71 2.02
C LEU A 6 18.92 -4.24 2.21
N HIS A 7 19.49 -3.30 1.45
CA HIS A 7 19.41 -1.87 1.80
C HIS A 7 18.90 -0.93 0.70
N ARG A 8 18.99 -1.27 -0.60
CA ARG A 8 18.63 -0.31 -1.66
C ARG A 8 18.02 -0.96 -2.89
N GLN A 9 17.19 -0.20 -3.60
CA GLN A 9 16.77 -0.61 -4.94
C GLN A 9 17.97 -0.67 -5.88
N TRP A 10 17.99 -1.68 -6.75
CA TRP A 10 19.05 -1.85 -7.74
C TRP A 10 18.59 -2.75 -8.88
N VAL A 11 19.09 -2.50 -10.09
CA VAL A 11 18.93 -3.42 -11.22
C VAL A 11 20.30 -4.01 -11.55
N PHE A 12 20.39 -5.33 -11.54
CA PHE A 12 21.57 -6.05 -12.00
C PHE A 12 21.36 -6.44 -13.45
N GLU A 13 22.32 -6.12 -14.30
CA GLU A 13 22.33 -6.56 -15.71
C GLU A 13 23.23 -7.80 -15.83
N PHE A 14 22.67 -8.86 -16.39
CA PHE A 14 23.37 -10.11 -16.71
C PHE A 14 23.21 -10.40 -18.21
N GLU A 15 24.07 -11.25 -18.77
CA GLU A 15 23.98 -11.64 -20.18
C GLU A 15 22.64 -12.30 -20.56
N PHE A 16 21.96 -12.93 -19.59
CA PHE A 16 20.66 -13.58 -19.78
C PHE A 16 19.46 -12.69 -19.37
N GLY A 17 19.69 -11.43 -18.97
CA GLY A 17 18.61 -10.50 -18.65
C GLY A 17 18.87 -9.62 -17.42
N ARG A 18 17.85 -8.86 -17.03
CA ARG A 18 17.89 -7.91 -15.91
C ARG A 18 17.21 -8.48 -14.68
N VAL A 19 17.83 -8.32 -13.52
CA VAL A 19 17.24 -8.68 -12.21
C VAL A 19 17.09 -7.41 -11.37
N ALA A 20 15.85 -7.01 -11.14
CA ALA A 20 15.53 -5.84 -10.32
C ALA A 20 15.27 -6.22 -8.86
N VAL A 21 16.00 -5.59 -7.94
CA VAL A 21 15.70 -5.55 -6.52
C VAL A 21 14.79 -4.36 -6.26
N ALA A 22 13.48 -4.59 -6.27
CA ALA A 22 12.50 -3.53 -6.04
C ALA A 22 12.22 -3.27 -4.54
N TYR A 23 12.46 -4.26 -3.67
CA TYR A 23 12.10 -4.21 -2.24
C TYR A 23 13.30 -4.54 -1.35
N PRO A 24 13.98 -3.54 -0.74
CA PRO A 24 15.07 -3.81 0.19
C PRO A 24 14.52 -4.44 1.47
N LEU A 25 15.04 -5.61 1.86
CA LEU A 25 14.41 -6.45 2.88
C LEU A 25 14.52 -5.90 4.31
N PHE A 26 15.69 -5.40 4.71
CA PHE A 26 15.93 -5.05 6.11
C PHE A 26 15.06 -3.91 6.63
N PRO A 27 14.87 -2.79 5.90
CA PRO A 27 14.00 -1.72 6.35
C PRO A 27 12.58 -2.21 6.65
N TRP A 28 12.02 -3.08 5.79
CA TRP A 28 10.67 -3.61 5.98
C TRP A 28 10.59 -4.65 7.10
N LEU A 29 11.61 -5.48 7.28
CA LEU A 29 11.68 -6.41 8.42
C LEU A 29 11.64 -5.67 9.76
N GLY A 30 12.38 -4.56 9.89
CA GLY A 30 12.33 -3.72 11.09
C GLY A 30 10.94 -3.17 11.37
N VAL A 31 10.25 -2.68 10.34
CA VAL A 31 8.87 -2.18 10.44
C VAL A 31 7.89 -3.29 10.82
N MET A 32 8.01 -4.48 10.22
CA MET A 32 7.14 -5.62 10.53
C MET A 32 7.33 -6.09 11.98
N TRP A 33 8.56 -6.20 12.45
CA TRP A 33 8.85 -6.59 13.84
C TRP A 33 8.34 -5.55 14.83
N ALA A 34 8.59 -4.27 14.57
CA ALA A 34 8.04 -3.18 15.39
C ALA A 34 6.51 -3.27 15.43
N GLY A 35 5.86 -3.47 14.28
CA GLY A 35 4.41 -3.64 14.18
C GLY A 35 3.88 -4.84 14.99
N MET A 36 4.56 -5.99 14.95
CA MET A 36 4.16 -7.17 15.73
C MET A 36 4.29 -6.94 17.23
N VAL A 37 5.42 -6.37 17.67
CA VAL A 37 5.65 -6.07 19.09
C VAL A 37 4.63 -5.05 19.58
N LEU A 38 4.48 -3.93 18.87
CA LEU A 38 3.51 -2.89 19.20
C LEU A 38 2.09 -3.43 19.21
N GLY A 39 1.69 -4.21 18.20
CA GLY A 39 0.37 -4.82 18.13
C GLY A 39 0.09 -5.73 19.33
N LYS A 40 1.05 -6.60 19.70
CA LYS A 40 0.90 -7.48 20.87
C LYS A 40 0.83 -6.68 22.18
N SER A 41 1.72 -5.70 22.39
CA SER A 41 1.71 -4.85 23.58
C SER A 41 0.42 -4.04 23.70
N CYS A 42 -0.06 -3.50 22.58
CA CYS A 42 -1.30 -2.74 22.48
C CYS A 42 -2.52 -3.59 22.90
N LEU A 43 -2.57 -4.87 22.49
CA LEU A 43 -3.63 -5.79 22.90
C LEU A 43 -3.63 -6.14 24.40
N CYS A 44 -2.52 -5.96 25.10
CA CYS A 44 -2.43 -6.15 26.55
C CYS A 44 -2.92 -4.94 27.37
N LEU A 45 -3.12 -3.78 26.75
CA LEU A 45 -3.59 -2.57 27.42
C LEU A 45 -5.12 -2.57 27.58
N ARG A 46 -5.61 -1.83 28.59
CA ARG A 46 -7.04 -1.51 28.70
C ARG A 46 -7.47 -0.64 27.50
N LEU A 47 -8.74 -0.73 27.11
CA LEU A 47 -9.26 -0.02 25.93
C LEU A 47 -8.94 1.48 25.97
N ASP A 48 -9.18 2.15 27.09
CA ASP A 48 -8.95 3.60 27.21
C ASP A 48 -7.47 3.98 27.09
N GLU A 49 -6.59 3.20 27.72
CA GLU A 49 -5.14 3.37 27.65
C GLU A 49 -4.62 3.17 26.22
N ARG A 50 -5.14 2.14 25.54
CA ARG A 50 -4.82 1.83 24.16
C ARG A 50 -5.23 2.93 23.21
N LEU A 51 -6.47 3.41 23.32
CA LEU A 51 -6.99 4.51 22.50
C LEU A 51 -6.17 5.79 22.70
N TRP A 52 -5.84 6.10 23.95
CA TRP A 52 -4.97 7.24 24.26
C TRP A 52 -3.58 7.09 23.63
N TRP A 53 -2.98 5.91 23.74
CA TRP A 53 -1.66 5.62 23.17
C TRP A 53 -1.67 5.74 21.64
N LEU A 54 -2.66 5.14 20.96
CA LEU A 54 -2.83 5.22 19.51
C LEU A 54 -3.02 6.66 19.04
N LYS A 55 -3.85 7.44 19.73
CA LYS A 55 -4.08 8.86 19.41
C LYS A 55 -2.81 9.69 19.58
N ARG A 56 -2.12 9.53 20.70
CA ARG A 56 -0.90 10.27 21.03
C ARG A 56 0.20 10.01 20.00
N TRP A 57 0.53 8.74 19.75
CA TRP A 57 1.59 8.39 18.81
C TRP A 57 1.20 8.64 17.35
N GLY A 58 -0.08 8.42 17.01
CA GLY A 58 -0.61 8.80 15.70
C GLY A 58 -0.44 10.30 15.43
N LEU A 59 -0.74 11.15 16.42
CA LEU A 59 -0.55 12.59 16.31
C LEU A 59 0.94 12.96 16.24
N VAL A 60 1.78 12.40 17.11
CA VAL A 60 3.23 12.64 17.12
C VAL A 60 3.86 12.30 15.77
N LEU A 61 3.52 11.15 15.18
CA LEU A 61 4.03 10.75 13.86
C LEU A 61 3.47 11.64 12.74
N THR A 62 2.18 11.97 12.78
CA THR A 62 1.58 12.82 11.74
C THR A 62 2.17 14.24 11.76
N VAL A 63 2.31 14.83 12.94
CA VAL A 63 2.95 16.14 13.11
C VAL A 63 4.45 16.05 12.79
N GLY A 64 5.11 14.98 13.23
CA GLY A 64 6.51 14.70 12.92
C GLY A 64 6.78 14.62 11.42
N PHE A 65 5.89 13.99 10.65
CA PHE A 65 5.95 13.99 9.18
C PHE A 65 5.96 15.42 8.63
N VAL A 66 5.00 16.26 9.05
CA VAL A 66 4.90 17.64 8.57
C VAL A 66 6.17 18.44 8.92
N ILE A 67 6.66 18.32 10.16
CA ILE A 67 7.89 19.01 10.61
C ILE A 67 9.09 18.57 9.77
N VAL A 68 9.31 17.26 9.63
CA VAL A 68 10.46 16.73 8.86
C VAL A 68 10.38 17.17 7.40
N ARG A 69 9.17 17.20 6.81
CA ARG A 69 9.00 17.67 5.43
C ARG A 69 9.28 19.17 5.29
N LEU A 70 8.84 20.01 6.23
CA LEU A 70 9.04 21.46 6.16
C LEU A 70 10.50 21.87 6.44
N CYS A 71 11.17 21.25 7.41
CA CYS A 71 12.55 21.59 7.74
C CYS A 71 13.54 21.20 6.64
N GLY A 72 13.20 20.18 5.83
CA GLY A 72 14.12 19.60 4.86
C GLY A 72 15.30 18.89 5.54
N GLY A 73 15.97 18.00 4.80
CA GLY A 73 17.18 17.31 5.28
C GLY A 73 16.92 15.90 5.80
N TYR A 74 17.31 15.63 7.05
CA TYR A 74 17.35 14.27 7.60
C TYR A 74 15.96 13.61 7.65
N GLY A 75 15.89 12.33 7.32
CA GLY A 75 14.66 11.53 7.40
C GLY A 75 13.92 11.33 6.09
N ASN A 76 14.37 11.96 4.99
CA ASN A 76 13.89 11.68 3.63
C ASN A 76 14.94 12.07 2.58
N SER A 77 15.19 11.21 1.59
CA SER A 77 16.09 11.54 0.47
C SER A 77 15.42 12.42 -0.58
N ASN A 78 14.09 12.42 -0.66
CA ASN A 78 13.33 13.15 -1.66
C ASN A 78 12.89 14.51 -1.11
N PHE A 79 13.70 15.54 -1.31
CA PHE A 79 13.30 16.91 -0.98
C PHE A 79 12.05 17.29 -1.78
N TRP A 80 11.13 18.02 -1.15
CA TRP A 80 9.98 18.56 -1.89
C TRP A 80 10.36 19.89 -2.50
N GLU A 81 9.75 20.20 -3.63
CA GLU A 81 10.01 21.37 -4.42
C GLU A 81 8.70 22.09 -4.77
N ILE A 82 8.80 23.41 -4.99
CA ILE A 82 7.69 24.20 -5.49
C ILE A 82 7.53 23.90 -6.98
N GLN A 83 6.40 23.29 -7.34
CA GLN A 83 6.05 22.98 -8.71
C GLN A 83 5.34 24.16 -9.38
N SER A 84 5.20 24.10 -10.71
CA SER A 84 4.49 25.12 -11.51
C SER A 84 3.03 25.32 -11.11
N THR A 85 2.42 24.31 -10.49
CA THR A 85 1.04 24.34 -9.99
C THR A 85 1.01 24.08 -8.49
N TRP A 86 0.02 24.67 -7.81
CA TRP A 86 -0.22 24.42 -6.39
C TRP A 86 -0.51 22.94 -6.11
N SER A 87 -1.30 22.29 -6.98
CA SER A 87 -1.57 20.86 -6.88
C SER A 87 -0.31 20.00 -7.06
N GLY A 88 0.57 20.36 -7.99
CA GLY A 88 1.87 19.70 -8.15
C GLY A 88 2.73 19.81 -6.89
N THR A 89 2.79 21.00 -6.29
CA THR A 89 3.55 21.24 -5.05
C THR A 89 2.96 20.44 -3.88
N PHE A 90 1.63 20.37 -3.81
CA PHE A 90 0.94 19.57 -2.81
C PHE A 90 1.22 18.07 -2.98
N VAL A 91 1.11 17.53 -4.19
CA VAL A 91 1.44 16.13 -4.49
C VAL A 91 2.89 15.83 -4.14
N ASP A 92 3.81 16.72 -4.50
CA ASP A 92 5.23 16.55 -4.22
C ASP A 92 5.54 16.57 -2.73
N PHE A 93 4.86 17.42 -1.94
CA PHE A 93 4.93 17.39 -0.48
C PHE A 93 4.57 16.00 0.10
N PHE A 94 3.62 15.28 -0.51
CA PHE A 94 3.22 13.92 -0.12
C PHE A 94 3.96 12.81 -0.88
N ASN A 95 5.14 13.09 -1.46
CA ASN A 95 5.97 12.13 -2.18
C ASN A 95 7.31 11.75 -1.46
N PRO A 96 7.29 11.31 -0.19
CA PRO A 96 8.51 10.87 0.47
C PRO A 96 9.04 9.54 -0.10
N ALA A 97 10.34 9.28 0.03
CA ALA A 97 10.97 8.08 -0.50
C ALA A 97 10.39 6.81 0.14
N LYS A 98 9.82 5.95 -0.71
CA LYS A 98 9.16 4.69 -0.32
C LYS A 98 10.12 3.51 -0.23
N TYR A 99 11.16 3.48 -1.07
CA TYR A 99 12.09 2.35 -1.18
C TYR A 99 13.55 2.83 -1.21
N PRO A 100 14.34 2.62 -0.14
CA PRO A 100 13.90 2.12 1.17
C PRO A 100 12.93 3.09 1.87
N PRO A 101 12.07 2.61 2.79
CA PRO A 101 11.10 3.45 3.48
C PRO A 101 11.81 4.52 4.32
N SER A 102 11.62 5.78 3.94
CA SER A 102 12.12 6.93 4.70
C SER A 102 11.35 7.12 6.01
N LEU A 103 11.95 7.84 6.97
CA LEU A 103 11.27 8.22 8.21
C LEU A 103 9.99 9.00 7.91
N SER A 104 10.05 9.93 6.94
CA SER A 104 8.88 10.70 6.50
C SER A 104 7.80 9.80 5.91
N TYR A 105 8.16 8.81 5.07
CA TYR A 105 7.20 7.86 4.52
C TYR A 105 6.51 7.02 5.61
N LEU A 106 7.28 6.54 6.60
CA LEU A 106 6.74 5.78 7.72
C LEU A 106 5.84 6.64 8.61
N ALA A 107 6.26 7.86 8.94
CA ALA A 107 5.48 8.79 9.74
C ALA A 107 4.16 9.20 9.04
N MET A 108 4.23 9.47 7.73
CA MET A 108 3.08 9.83 6.88
C MET A 108 2.04 8.72 6.80
N THR A 109 2.47 7.45 6.85
CA THR A 109 1.57 6.31 6.70
C THR A 109 1.09 5.79 8.06
N LEU A 110 2.02 5.53 8.99
CA LEU A 110 1.69 4.97 10.30
C LEU A 110 0.94 5.97 11.19
N GLY A 111 1.29 7.26 11.15
CA GLY A 111 0.65 8.28 11.99
C GLY A 111 -0.88 8.35 11.77
N PRO A 112 -1.34 8.66 10.54
CA PRO A 112 -2.75 8.64 10.21
C PRO A 112 -3.41 7.27 10.40
N SER A 113 -2.72 6.16 10.09
CA SER A 113 -3.27 4.82 10.34
C SER A 113 -3.56 4.56 11.82
N MET A 114 -2.68 5.00 12.74
CA MET A 114 -2.92 4.87 14.18
C MET A 114 -4.07 5.75 14.67
N LEU A 115 -4.17 6.98 14.14
CA LEU A 115 -5.30 7.86 14.41
C LEU A 115 -6.61 7.22 13.94
N LEU A 116 -6.67 6.73 12.71
CA LEU A 116 -7.83 6.02 12.18
C LEU A 116 -8.17 4.78 13.01
N LEU A 117 -7.18 3.98 13.37
CA LEU A 117 -7.37 2.80 14.20
C LEU A 117 -8.01 3.16 15.55
N SER A 118 -7.59 4.26 16.18
CA SER A 118 -8.19 4.75 17.41
C SER A 118 -9.65 5.20 17.27
N GLN A 119 -10.10 5.55 16.06
CA GLN A 119 -11.49 5.92 15.80
C GLN A 119 -12.35 4.69 15.45
N PHE A 120 -11.76 3.71 14.77
CA PHE A 120 -12.45 2.48 14.38
C PHE A 120 -12.52 1.43 15.48
N GLU A 121 -11.63 1.52 16.46
CA GLU A 121 -11.59 0.60 17.57
C GLU A 121 -12.86 0.66 18.41
N GLY A 122 -13.55 -0.49 18.52
CA GLY A 122 -14.84 -0.60 19.20
C GLY A 122 -16.07 -0.27 18.34
N LEU A 123 -15.90 0.22 17.10
CA LEU A 123 -17.03 0.46 16.21
C LEU A 123 -17.64 -0.85 15.69
N GLN A 124 -18.94 -1.02 15.90
CA GLN A 124 -19.70 -2.18 15.43
C GLN A 124 -20.73 -1.85 14.33
N ASN A 125 -20.60 -0.68 13.71
CA ASN A 125 -21.51 -0.25 12.64
C ASN A 125 -21.34 -1.08 11.35
N ARG A 126 -22.26 -0.91 10.39
CA ARG A 126 -22.27 -1.68 9.14
C ARG A 126 -21.00 -1.46 8.30
N ILE A 127 -20.49 -0.23 8.26
CA ILE A 127 -19.30 0.13 7.49
C ILE A 127 -18.05 -0.54 8.08
N ALA A 128 -17.88 -0.51 9.41
CA ALA A 128 -16.80 -1.18 10.10
C ALA A 128 -16.84 -2.70 9.84
N LYS A 129 -18.03 -3.32 9.91
CA LYS A 129 -18.21 -4.74 9.57
C LYS A 129 -17.87 -5.06 8.12
N TRP A 130 -18.19 -4.17 7.20
CA TRP A 130 -17.84 -4.30 5.79
C TRP A 130 -16.32 -4.19 5.57
N LEU A 131 -15.67 -3.17 6.12
CA LEU A 131 -14.21 -2.97 6.04
C LEU A 131 -13.41 -4.12 6.69
N MET A 132 -13.92 -4.67 7.81
CA MET A 132 -13.30 -5.80 8.51
C MET A 132 -13.16 -7.04 7.64
N VAL A 133 -13.98 -7.21 6.59
CA VAL A 133 -13.83 -8.35 5.67
C VAL A 133 -12.47 -8.29 4.99
N PHE A 134 -12.09 -7.15 4.40
CA PHE A 134 -10.79 -6.99 3.75
C PHE A 134 -9.64 -7.13 4.74
N GLY A 135 -9.78 -6.56 5.95
CA GLY A 135 -8.74 -6.65 6.98
C GLY A 135 -8.49 -8.07 7.50
N LYS A 136 -9.42 -9.00 7.36
CA LYS A 136 -9.26 -10.41 7.76
C LYS A 136 -8.61 -11.29 6.68
N VAL A 137 -8.66 -10.84 5.43
CA VAL A 137 -8.10 -11.56 4.28
C VAL A 137 -7.29 -10.63 3.36
N PRO A 138 -6.36 -9.81 3.90
CA PRO A 138 -5.70 -8.76 3.14
C PRO A 138 -4.82 -9.33 2.03
N PHE A 139 -4.19 -10.50 2.24
CA PHE A 139 -3.35 -11.13 1.23
C PHE A 139 -4.18 -11.73 0.09
N PHE A 140 -5.28 -12.42 0.38
CA PHE A 140 -6.24 -12.83 -0.65
C PHE A 140 -6.75 -11.66 -1.48
N PHE A 141 -7.19 -10.57 -0.83
CA PHE A 141 -7.61 -9.35 -1.54
C PHE A 141 -6.48 -8.81 -2.41
N TYR A 142 -5.25 -8.78 -1.88
CA TYR A 142 -4.06 -8.36 -2.62
C TYR A 142 -3.84 -9.18 -3.91
N LEU A 143 -3.99 -10.50 -3.86
CA LEU A 143 -3.78 -11.33 -5.06
C LEU A 143 -4.92 -11.17 -6.08
N VAL A 144 -6.17 -11.22 -5.60
CA VAL A 144 -7.34 -11.20 -6.49
C VAL A 144 -7.54 -9.83 -7.13
N HIS A 145 -7.24 -8.73 -6.42
CA HIS A 145 -7.37 -7.40 -7.04
C HIS A 145 -6.34 -7.16 -8.14
N LEU A 146 -5.12 -7.71 -8.03
CA LEU A 146 -4.13 -7.64 -9.11
C LEU A 146 -4.61 -8.35 -10.38
N LEU A 147 -5.24 -9.52 -10.22
CA LEU A 147 -5.86 -10.22 -11.34
C LEU A 147 -7.04 -9.42 -11.90
N ALA A 148 -7.88 -8.86 -11.03
CA ALA A 148 -9.06 -8.09 -11.44
C ALA A 148 -8.70 -6.83 -12.23
N ILE A 149 -7.71 -6.04 -11.78
CA ILE A 149 -7.26 -4.85 -12.51
C ILE A 149 -6.69 -5.24 -13.88
N HIS A 150 -5.96 -6.36 -13.96
CA HIS A 150 -5.33 -6.80 -15.20
C HIS A 150 -6.36 -7.34 -16.20
N LEU A 151 -7.36 -8.10 -15.74
CA LEU A 151 -8.47 -8.55 -16.58
C LEU A 151 -9.33 -7.39 -17.09
N LEU A 152 -9.48 -6.32 -16.29
CA LEU A 152 -10.18 -5.11 -16.73
C LEU A 152 -9.33 -4.26 -17.68
N ALA A 153 -8.01 -4.32 -17.59
CA ALA A 153 -7.10 -3.59 -18.46
C ALA A 153 -7.19 -4.06 -19.91
N ILE A 154 -7.34 -5.38 -20.16
CA ILE A 154 -7.44 -5.99 -21.49
C ILE A 154 -8.54 -5.34 -22.38
N PRO A 155 -9.83 -5.31 -21.97
CA PRO A 155 -10.87 -4.70 -22.78
C PRO A 155 -10.72 -3.18 -22.86
N VAL A 156 -10.13 -2.52 -21.86
CA VAL A 156 -9.86 -1.07 -21.91
C VAL A 156 -8.81 -0.78 -22.99
N ALA A 157 -7.75 -1.57 -23.07
CA ALA A 157 -6.71 -1.45 -24.11
C ALA A 157 -7.29 -1.67 -25.51
N ALA A 158 -8.12 -2.71 -25.67
CA ALA A 158 -8.83 -2.98 -26.92
C ALA A 158 -9.76 -1.82 -27.32
N TYR A 159 -10.52 -1.27 -26.37
CA TYR A 159 -11.42 -0.13 -26.62
C TYR A 159 -10.67 1.16 -26.99
N GLN A 160 -9.49 1.38 -26.41
CA GLN A 160 -8.65 2.55 -26.68
C GLN A 160 -7.79 2.41 -27.95
N GLY A 161 -7.87 1.27 -28.64
CA GLY A 161 -7.17 1.05 -29.91
C GLY A 161 -5.76 0.49 -29.79
N PHE A 162 -5.31 0.10 -28.58
CA PHE A 162 -4.01 -0.56 -28.37
C PHE A 162 -4.05 -2.06 -28.69
N GLY A 163 -5.24 -2.66 -28.77
CA GLY A 163 -5.41 -4.11 -28.90
C GLY A 163 -5.55 -4.80 -27.55
N TRP A 164 -6.11 -6.01 -27.54
CA TRP A 164 -6.30 -6.80 -26.31
C TRP A 164 -4.99 -7.45 -25.85
N ASP A 165 -4.09 -7.71 -26.80
CA ASP A 165 -2.80 -8.33 -26.63
C ASP A 165 -1.75 -7.37 -26.05
N ALA A 166 -1.98 -6.06 -26.12
CA ALA A 166 -1.10 -5.05 -25.53
C ALA A 166 -0.99 -5.12 -24.00
N MET A 167 -1.89 -5.85 -23.32
CA MET A 167 -1.82 -6.07 -21.87
C MET A 167 -1.02 -7.33 -21.49
N PHE A 168 -0.44 -8.07 -22.45
CA PHE A 168 0.60 -9.07 -22.17
C PHE A 168 1.95 -8.37 -22.09
N LEU A 169 2.23 -7.83 -20.92
CA LEU A 169 3.33 -6.91 -20.70
C LEU A 169 4.66 -7.63 -20.48
N ASP A 170 5.71 -7.20 -21.18
CA ASP A 170 7.10 -7.59 -20.91
C ASP A 170 7.75 -6.69 -19.84
N GLU A 171 7.28 -5.44 -19.71
CA GLU A 171 7.73 -4.46 -18.73
C GLU A 171 6.55 -3.79 -17.99
N PHE A 172 6.80 -2.88 -17.05
CA PHE A 172 5.68 -2.15 -16.43
C PHE A 172 4.95 -1.29 -17.47
N VAL A 173 3.62 -1.21 -17.40
CA VAL A 173 2.76 -0.39 -18.31
C VAL A 173 3.29 1.03 -18.53
N THR A 174 3.88 1.65 -17.50
CA THR A 174 4.40 3.03 -17.56
C THR A 174 5.79 3.15 -18.18
N MET A 175 6.43 2.04 -18.52
CA MET A 175 7.77 1.96 -19.13
C MET A 175 7.70 1.57 -20.60
N ASP A 176 6.54 1.13 -21.08
CA ASP A 176 6.33 0.74 -22.47
C ASP A 176 5.85 1.93 -23.30
N ASP A 177 6.72 2.43 -24.18
CA ASP A 177 6.42 3.56 -25.07
C ASP A 177 5.23 3.27 -26.00
N SER A 178 4.98 2.00 -26.35
CA SER A 178 3.84 1.61 -27.19
C SER A 178 2.48 1.84 -26.53
N LEU A 179 2.46 1.91 -25.20
CA LEU A 179 1.29 2.21 -24.38
C LEU A 179 1.19 3.70 -23.99
N THR A 180 1.96 4.57 -24.65
CA THR A 180 1.83 6.01 -24.42
C THR A 180 0.41 6.49 -24.74
N GLY A 181 -0.25 7.07 -23.74
CA GLY A 181 -1.65 7.53 -23.85
C GLY A 181 -2.69 6.50 -23.39
N TYR A 182 -2.28 5.27 -23.07
CA TYR A 182 -3.14 4.27 -22.45
C TYR A 182 -3.52 4.67 -21.02
N GLY A 183 -4.79 4.47 -20.67
CA GLY A 183 -5.29 4.63 -19.29
C GLY A 183 -6.53 5.51 -19.19
N CYS A 184 -6.84 5.96 -17.98
CA CYS A 184 -8.02 6.80 -17.72
C CYS A 184 -7.61 8.10 -17.02
N SER A 185 -8.50 9.09 -17.06
CA SER A 185 -8.37 10.27 -16.22
C SER A 185 -8.30 9.88 -14.73
N LEU A 186 -7.76 10.76 -13.89
CA LEU A 186 -7.66 10.53 -12.45
C LEU A 186 -9.00 10.13 -11.82
N LEU A 187 -10.09 10.80 -12.22
CA LEU A 187 -11.44 10.45 -11.78
C LEU A 187 -11.83 9.04 -12.24
N GLY A 188 -11.56 8.67 -13.49
CA GLY A 188 -11.80 7.33 -14.01
C GLY A 188 -11.07 6.25 -13.22
N VAL A 189 -9.81 6.49 -12.86
CA VAL A 189 -9.01 5.59 -12.02
C VAL A 189 -9.68 5.39 -10.65
N TYR A 190 -10.13 6.47 -10.00
CA TYR A 190 -10.84 6.36 -8.71
C TYR A 190 -12.19 5.64 -8.81
N LEU A 191 -12.93 5.81 -9.91
CA LEU A 191 -14.18 5.09 -10.14
C LEU A 191 -13.94 3.59 -10.34
N ILE A 192 -12.94 3.22 -11.16
CA ILE A 192 -12.54 1.83 -11.36
C ILE A 192 -12.06 1.21 -10.04
N TRP A 193 -11.23 1.94 -9.28
CA TRP A 193 -10.79 1.50 -7.96
C TRP A 193 -11.97 1.22 -7.02
N ALA A 194 -12.92 2.15 -6.90
CA ALA A 194 -14.09 1.98 -6.05
C ALA A 194 -14.95 0.79 -6.49
N MET A 195 -15.16 0.65 -7.80
CA MET A 195 -15.86 -0.50 -8.39
C MET A 195 -15.19 -1.83 -8.01
N ILE A 196 -13.86 -1.93 -8.14
CA ILE A 196 -13.11 -3.15 -7.82
C ILE A 196 -13.21 -3.47 -6.33
N VAL A 197 -13.06 -2.48 -5.46
CA VAL A 197 -13.21 -2.69 -4.01
C VAL A 197 -14.60 -3.23 -3.68
N VAL A 198 -15.67 -2.69 -4.28
CA VAL A 198 -17.03 -3.18 -4.08
C VAL A 198 -17.23 -4.59 -4.64
N LEU A 199 -16.75 -4.85 -5.86
CA LEU A 199 -16.87 -6.15 -6.52
C LEU A 199 -16.17 -7.26 -5.74
N LEU A 200 -14.98 -6.97 -5.20
CA LEU A 200 -14.17 -7.93 -4.45
C LEU A 200 -14.64 -8.16 -3.02
N TYR A 201 -15.64 -7.43 -2.53
CA TYR A 201 -16.24 -7.69 -1.23
C TYR A 201 -16.83 -9.10 -1.13
N GLY A 202 -17.56 -9.56 -2.16
CA GLY A 202 -18.17 -10.88 -2.21
C GLY A 202 -17.15 -12.02 -2.09
N PRO A 203 -16.16 -12.08 -3.01
CA PRO A 203 -15.06 -13.04 -2.94
C PRO A 203 -14.29 -12.99 -1.62
N SER A 204 -13.97 -11.79 -1.12
CA SER A 204 -13.24 -11.63 0.16
C SER A 204 -14.05 -12.15 1.34
N ARG A 205 -15.37 -11.90 1.37
CA ARG A 205 -16.26 -12.40 2.41
C ARG A 205 -16.38 -13.92 2.36
N TRP A 206 -16.49 -14.50 1.17
CA TRP A 206 -16.50 -15.94 0.98
C TRP A 206 -15.20 -16.58 1.50
N TRP A 207 -14.05 -16.03 1.11
CA TRP A 207 -12.74 -16.53 1.56
C TRP A 207 -12.58 -16.43 3.07
N MET A 208 -13.00 -15.31 3.67
CA MET A 208 -13.00 -15.12 5.13
C MET A 208 -13.84 -16.21 5.83
N MET A 209 -15.01 -16.56 5.30
CA MET A 209 -15.86 -17.61 5.86
C MET A 209 -15.23 -19.00 5.67
N TYR A 210 -14.66 -19.28 4.49
CA TYR A 210 -13.98 -20.53 4.19
C TYR A 210 -12.78 -20.78 5.11
N LYS A 211 -11.92 -19.76 5.29
CA LYS A 211 -10.79 -19.80 6.22
C LYS A 211 -11.23 -20.09 7.65
N ARG A 212 -12.35 -19.51 8.08
CA ARG A 212 -12.89 -19.72 9.44
C ARG A 212 -13.45 -21.13 9.64
N SER A 213 -14.01 -21.75 8.60
CA SER A 213 -14.59 -23.10 8.68
C SER A 213 -13.57 -24.23 8.49
N HIS A 214 -12.31 -23.92 8.14
CA HIS A 214 -11.26 -24.89 7.89
C HIS A 214 -9.97 -24.60 8.70
N PRO A 215 -10.04 -24.52 10.04
CA PRO A 215 -8.88 -24.21 10.88
C PRO A 215 -7.78 -25.28 10.81
N GLU A 216 -8.09 -26.50 10.36
CA GLU A 216 -7.14 -27.60 10.18
C GLU A 216 -6.10 -27.33 9.08
N LYS A 217 -6.39 -26.45 8.13
CA LYS A 217 -5.49 -26.10 7.03
C LYS A 217 -4.60 -24.92 7.41
N ALA A 218 -3.46 -25.20 8.03
CA ALA A 218 -2.52 -24.18 8.50
C ALA A 218 -2.09 -23.17 7.41
N TRP A 219 -2.01 -23.59 6.14
CA TRP A 219 -1.65 -22.70 5.03
C TRP A 219 -2.70 -21.60 4.77
N LEU A 220 -3.97 -21.83 5.10
CA LEU A 220 -5.03 -20.82 5.00
C LEU A 220 -4.81 -19.67 5.98
N SER A 221 -4.00 -19.82 7.03
CA SER A 221 -3.68 -18.72 7.93
C SER A 221 -2.90 -17.61 7.22
N TYR A 222 -2.10 -17.96 6.20
CA TYR A 222 -1.26 -17.05 5.43
C TYR A 222 -1.98 -16.36 4.27
N LEU A 223 -3.12 -16.90 3.81
CA LEU A 223 -3.97 -16.36 2.73
C LEU A 223 -5.23 -15.67 3.26
#